data_AF-A0A7J7LVY5-F1
#
_entry.id   AF-A0A7J7LVY5-F1
#
_cell.length_a   1.000
_cell.length_b   1.000
_cell.length_c   1.000
_cell.angle_alpha   90.00
_cell.angle_beta   90.00
_cell.angle_gamma   90.00
#
_symmetry.space_group_name_H-M   'P 1'
#
loop_
_entity.id
_entity.type
_entity.pdbx_description
1 polymer ?
#
loop_
_entity_poly.entity_id
_entity_poly.type
_entity_poly.pdbx_seq_one_letter_code
_entity_poly.pdbx_strand_id
1 'polypeptide(L)'
;MYIDFIGAGELSAAELENLMTIVANPRQFKIPDWFLNRKKDYRDGRYSQVVSNALDLKLRGDLERLKKIRNYRGLRHYWGMRVRGQDTKTIGGRGKIVGVSKKR
;
A
#
# COMPACT_ATOMS: atom_id res chain seq x y z
N MET A 1 28.61 -21.77 10.21
CA MET A 1 27.16 -21.88 10.52
C MET A 1 26.44 -21.62 9.22
N TYR A 2 26.12 -22.68 8.47
CA TYR A 2 25.33 -22.53 7.24
C TYR A 2 23.87 -22.31 7.64
N ILE A 3 23.27 -21.26 7.09
CA ILE A 3 21.83 -21.04 7.19
C ILE A 3 21.25 -21.83 6.03
N ASP A 4 20.71 -23.01 6.30
CA ASP A 4 20.01 -23.78 5.28
C ASP A 4 18.69 -23.06 4.98
N PHE A 5 18.54 -22.59 3.74
CA PHE A 5 17.30 -21.98 3.27
C PHE A 5 16.36 -23.10 2.83
N ILE A 6 15.27 -23.28 3.59
CA ILE A 6 14.20 -24.23 3.32
C ILE A 6 13.38 -23.74 2.11
N GLY A 7 12.94 -24.67 1.26
CA GLY A 7 12.09 -24.34 0.10
C GLY A 7 10.68 -23.95 0.55
N ALA A 8 10.03 -23.01 -0.17
CA ALA A 8 8.69 -22.52 0.21
C ALA A 8 7.60 -23.62 0.29
N GLY A 9 7.82 -24.78 -0.35
CA GLY A 9 6.92 -25.94 -0.32
C GLY A 9 7.17 -26.95 0.81
N GLU A 10 8.25 -26.78 1.58
CA GLU A 10 8.65 -27.71 2.66
C GLU A 10 8.14 -27.27 4.04
N LEU A 11 7.42 -26.14 4.12
CA LEU A 11 6.84 -25.67 5.37
C LEU A 11 5.74 -26.63 5.85
N SER A 12 5.85 -27.01 7.13
CA SER A 12 4.79 -27.72 7.83
C SER A 12 3.58 -26.80 8.08
N ALA A 13 2.40 -27.40 8.27
CA ALA A 13 1.18 -26.66 8.61
C ALA A 13 1.33 -25.84 9.91
N ALA A 14 2.09 -26.34 10.88
CA ALA A 14 2.36 -25.65 12.14
C ALA A 14 3.21 -24.39 11.94
N GLU A 15 4.23 -24.45 11.08
CA GLU A 15 5.05 -23.28 10.74
C GLU A 15 4.23 -22.22 9.99
N LEU A 16 3.32 -22.65 9.11
CA LEU A 16 2.42 -21.75 8.40
C LEU A 16 1.49 -20.99 9.36
N GLU A 17 0.89 -21.69 10.34
CA GLU A 17 0.02 -21.08 11.34
C GLU A 17 0.77 -20.08 12.23
N ASN A 18 2.00 -20.44 12.63
CA ASN A 18 2.88 -19.54 13.37
C ASN A 18 3.18 -18.27 12.56
N LEU A 19 3.49 -18.40 11.27
CA LEU A 19 3.72 -17.25 10.39
C LEU A 19 2.48 -16.36 10.25
N MET A 20 1.29 -16.95 10.07
CA MET A 20 0.04 -16.20 10.00
C MET A 20 -0.19 -15.38 11.28
N THR A 21 0.10 -15.97 12.44
CA THR A 21 -0.03 -15.29 13.74
C THR A 21 0.95 -14.13 13.87
N ILE A 22 2.21 -14.32 13.43
CA ILE A 22 3.24 -13.27 13.43
C ILE A 22 2.83 -12.11 12.52
N VAL A 23 2.33 -12.41 11.32
CA VAL A 23 1.91 -11.40 10.35
C VAL A 23 0.70 -10.61 10.85
N ALA A 24 -0.23 -11.26 11.55
CA ALA A 24 -1.39 -10.60 12.15
C ALA A 24 -1.00 -9.65 13.29
N ASN A 25 -0.04 -10.05 14.14
CA ASN A 25 0.33 -9.30 15.35
C ASN A 25 1.86 -9.07 15.47
N PRO A 26 2.49 -8.38 14.51
CA PRO A 26 3.96 -8.31 14.40
C PRO A 26 4.63 -7.63 15.61
N ARG A 27 3.93 -6.71 16.26
CA ARG A 27 4.45 -5.99 17.44
C ARG A 27 4.68 -6.90 18.65
N GLN A 28 3.90 -7.97 18.78
CA GLN A 28 4.05 -8.94 19.86
C GLN A 28 5.32 -9.77 19.70
N PHE A 29 5.81 -9.91 18.47
CA PHE A 29 7.01 -10.66 18.11
C PHE A 29 8.26 -9.78 17.96
N LYS A 30 8.28 -8.61 18.63
CA LYS A 30 9.41 -7.67 18.65
C LYS A 30 9.80 -7.10 17.28
N ILE A 31 8.89 -7.11 16.30
CA ILE A 31 9.14 -6.47 14.99
C ILE A 31 9.06 -4.94 15.18
N PRO A 32 10.07 -4.17 14.72
CA PRO A 32 10.10 -2.73 14.92
C PRO A 32 8.98 -1.97 14.18
N ASP A 33 8.49 -0.89 14.79
CA ASP A 33 7.42 -0.06 14.22
C ASP A 33 7.80 0.59 12.87
N TRP A 34 9.08 0.84 12.61
CA TRP A 34 9.54 1.43 11.35
C TRP A 34 9.33 0.49 10.14
N PHE A 35 9.27 -0.81 10.38
CA PHE A 35 9.11 -1.86 9.36
C PHE A 35 7.66 -2.05 8.92
N LEU A 36 6.70 -1.66 9.78
CA LEU A 36 5.28 -1.84 9.50
C LEU A 36 4.82 -1.01 8.29
N ASN A 37 3.94 -1.59 7.47
CA ASN A 37 3.49 -0.97 6.23
C ASN A 37 2.53 0.22 6.44
N ARG A 38 1.88 0.32 7.60
CA ARG A 38 0.98 1.42 7.95
C ARG A 38 1.34 2.00 9.31
N LYS A 39 2.05 3.12 9.26
CA LYS A 39 2.56 3.85 10.43
C LYS A 39 1.68 5.06 10.71
N LYS A 40 1.29 5.26 11.98
CA LYS A 40 0.52 6.42 12.45
C LYS A 40 -0.70 6.70 11.56
N ASP A 41 -1.66 5.77 11.53
CA ASP A 41 -2.89 5.94 10.74
C ASP A 41 -3.64 7.21 11.18
N TYR A 42 -4.19 7.95 10.20
CA TYR A 42 -4.82 9.26 10.42
C TYR A 42 -6.11 9.21 11.24
N ARG A 43 -6.77 8.04 11.36
CA ARG A 43 -8.03 7.88 12.09
C ARG A 43 -7.79 7.57 13.56
N ASP A 44 -6.92 6.60 13.83
CA ASP A 44 -6.73 6.02 15.16
C ASP A 44 -5.31 6.25 15.73
N GLY A 45 -4.38 6.77 14.93
CA GLY A 45 -2.99 7.03 15.33
C GLY A 45 -2.15 5.77 15.49
N ARG A 46 -2.67 4.58 15.17
CA ARG A 46 -2.01 3.30 15.47
C ARG A 46 -1.02 2.90 14.38
N TYR A 47 -0.14 1.97 14.76
CA TYR A 47 0.81 1.30 13.87
C TYR A 47 0.32 -0.12 13.64
N SER A 48 0.21 -0.52 12.38
CA SER A 48 -0.32 -1.83 11.99
C SER A 48 0.34 -2.36 10.74
N GLN A 49 0.31 -3.69 10.61
CA GLN A 49 0.56 -4.38 9.36
C GLN A 49 -0.78 -4.73 8.73
N VAL A 50 -1.08 -4.12 7.59
CA VAL A 50 -2.35 -4.34 6.87
C VAL A 50 -2.12 -5.33 5.73
N VAL A 51 -2.98 -6.35 5.63
CA VAL A 51 -2.82 -7.46 4.68
C VAL A 51 -4.12 -7.69 3.89
N SER A 52 -3.99 -8.20 2.67
CA SER A 52 -5.11 -8.63 1.82
C SER A 52 -6.16 -7.52 1.61
N ASN A 53 -7.45 -7.86 1.64
CA ASN A 53 -8.58 -6.95 1.37
C ASN A 53 -8.58 -5.69 2.25
N ALA A 54 -8.05 -5.78 3.48
CA ALA A 54 -7.96 -4.61 4.36
C ALA A 54 -7.02 -3.54 3.80
N LEU A 55 -5.99 -3.93 3.04
CA LEU A 55 -5.05 -3.02 2.40
C LEU A 55 -5.75 -2.19 1.32
N ASP A 56 -6.55 -2.85 0.48
CA ASP A 56 -7.28 -2.19 -0.61
C ASP A 56 -8.35 -1.22 -0.08
N LEU A 57 -9.07 -1.63 0.97
CA LEU A 57 -10.06 -0.78 1.63
C LEU A 57 -9.41 0.47 2.22
N LYS A 58 -8.26 0.32 2.88
CA LYS A 58 -7.50 1.43 3.46
C LYS A 58 -6.97 2.37 2.36
N LEU A 59 -6.39 1.83 1.30
CA LEU A 59 -5.89 2.60 0.15
C LEU A 59 -7.01 3.42 -0.51
N ARG A 60 -8.17 2.78 -0.74
CA ARG A 60 -9.34 3.46 -1.32
C ARG A 60 -9.83 4.60 -0.42
N GLY A 61 -9.94 4.35 0.88
CA GLY A 61 -10.33 5.39 1.84
C GLY A 61 -9.37 6.58 1.89
N ASP A 62 -8.07 6.32 1.77
CA ASP A 62 -7.04 7.37 1.70
C ASP A 62 -7.16 8.21 0.41
N LEU A 63 -7.38 7.57 -0.74
CA LEU A 63 -7.54 8.26 -2.03
C LEU A 63 -8.82 9.10 -2.09
N GLU A 64 -9.94 8.57 -1.61
CA GLU A 64 -11.21 9.32 -1.57
C GLU A 64 -11.11 10.55 -0.65
N ARG A 65 -10.42 10.41 0.49
CA ARG A 65 -10.16 11.55 1.38
C ARG A 65 -9.34 12.64 0.67
N LEU A 66 -8.26 12.27 -0.03
CA LEU A 66 -7.43 13.22 -0.76
C LEU A 66 -8.19 13.91 -1.90
N LYS A 67 -9.05 13.15 -2.59
CA LYS A 67 -9.94 13.68 -3.64
C LYS A 67 -10.94 14.69 -3.06
N LYS A 68 -11.57 14.39 -1.93
CA LYS A 68 -12.55 15.26 -1.27
C LYS A 68 -11.94 16.61 -0.84
N ILE A 69 -10.70 16.59 -0.34
CA ILE A 69 -9.96 17.80 0.08
C ILE A 69 -9.40 18.57 -1.14
N ARG A 70 -9.54 18.03 -2.37
CA ARG A 70 -8.93 18.55 -3.60
C ARG A 70 -7.40 18.67 -3.51
N ASN A 71 -6.76 17.74 -2.82
CA ASN A 71 -5.31 17.68 -2.78
C ASN A 71 -4.76 17.25 -4.16
N TYR A 72 -3.69 17.90 -4.61
CA TYR A 72 -3.08 17.65 -5.92
C TYR A 72 -2.74 16.17 -6.18
N ARG A 73 -2.20 15.48 -5.17
CA ARG A 73 -1.91 14.04 -5.26
C ARG A 73 -3.17 13.22 -5.46
N GLY A 74 -4.24 13.53 -4.73
CA GLY A 74 -5.54 12.86 -4.86
C GLY A 74 -6.16 13.06 -6.24
N LEU A 75 -6.10 14.29 -6.76
CA LEU A 75 -6.60 14.61 -8.10
C LEU A 75 -5.81 13.90 -9.20
N ARG A 76 -4.47 13.86 -9.10
CA ARG A 76 -3.62 13.11 -10.05
C ARG A 76 -3.94 11.61 -10.06
N HIS A 77 -4.13 11.00 -8.89
CA HIS A 77 -4.57 9.61 -8.81
C HIS A 77 -5.96 9.40 -9.44
N TYR A 78 -6.91 10.31 -9.17
CA TYR A 78 -8.26 10.24 -9.74
C TYR A 78 -8.26 10.34 -11.27
N TRP A 79 -7.38 11.18 -11.85
CA TRP A 79 -7.22 11.33 -13.29
C TRP A 79 -6.32 10.26 -13.93
N GLY A 80 -5.82 9.29 -13.16
CA GLY A 80 -4.91 8.24 -13.66
C GLY A 80 -3.53 8.77 -14.07
N MET A 81 -3.15 9.97 -13.63
CA MET A 81 -1.84 10.56 -13.91
C MET A 81 -0.81 10.12 -12.86
N ARG A 82 0.47 10.10 -13.27
CA ARG A 82 1.57 9.89 -12.33
C ARG A 82 1.57 10.99 -11.29
N VAL A 83 1.77 10.61 -10.03
CA VAL A 83 1.75 11.53 -8.88
C VAL A 83 3.08 12.26 -8.70
N ARG A 84 4.18 11.61 -9.09
CA ARG A 84 5.53 12.16 -9.07
C ARG A 84 5.98 12.53 -10.49
N GLY A 85 6.82 13.55 -10.59
CA GLY A 85 7.26 14.12 -11.85
C GLY A 85 6.39 15.30 -12.28
N GLN A 86 7.05 16.34 -12.80
CA GLN A 86 6.37 17.54 -13.29
C GLN A 86 5.73 17.29 -14.64
N ASP A 87 6.46 16.62 -15.54
CA ASP A 87 6.01 16.34 -16.90
C ASP A 87 4.87 15.32 -16.94
N THR A 88 3.74 15.75 -17.47
CA THR A 88 2.54 14.92 -17.68
C THR A 88 2.28 14.61 -19.16
N LYS A 89 2.97 15.31 -20.08
CA LYS A 89 2.73 15.25 -21.53
C LYS A 89 3.29 13.97 -22.17
N THR A 90 4.50 13.58 -21.80
CA THR A 90 5.26 12.49 -22.45
C THR A 90 5.40 11.25 -21.56
N ILE A 91 5.10 11.37 -20.27
CA ILE A 91 5.38 10.33 -19.28
C ILE A 91 4.12 9.48 -19.01
N GLY A 92 4.26 8.14 -19.06
CA GLY A 92 3.17 7.19 -18.77
C GLY A 92 2.46 6.63 -20.00
N GLY A 93 3.00 6.88 -21.20
CA GLY A 93 2.46 6.39 -22.47
C GLY A 93 2.53 4.87 -22.62
N ARG A 94 1.45 4.18 -22.27
CA ARG A 94 1.08 2.85 -22.79
C ARG A 94 -0.32 2.85 -23.42
N GLY A 95 -0.94 4.02 -23.62
CA GLY A 95 -2.28 4.18 -24.21
C GLY A 95 -2.41 5.44 -25.08
N LYS A 96 -3.48 5.52 -25.89
CA LYS A 96 -3.80 6.69 -26.72
C LYS A 96 -4.46 7.78 -25.86
N ILE A 97 -3.80 8.93 -25.76
CA ILE A 97 -4.30 10.24 -25.30
C ILE A 97 -4.58 10.34 -23.79
N VAL A 98 -3.86 11.25 -23.10
CA VAL A 98 -4.27 11.79 -21.80
C VAL A 98 -5.52 12.64 -21.99
N GLY A 99 -6.66 12.17 -21.50
CA GLY A 99 -7.96 12.80 -21.70
C GLY A 99 -7.98 14.27 -21.30
N VAL A 100 -8.41 15.13 -22.21
CA VAL A 100 -8.57 16.57 -21.95
C VAL A 100 -9.92 16.79 -21.26
N SER A 101 -9.89 17.20 -19.99
CA SER A 101 -11.09 17.75 -19.34
C SER A 101 -11.31 19.16 -19.85
N LYS A 102 -12.28 19.34 -20.77
CA LYS A 102 -12.79 20.69 -21.09
C LYS A 102 -13.71 21.13 -19.97
N LYS A 103 -13.43 22.31 -19.40
CA LYS A 103 -14.37 22.99 -18.52
C LYS A 103 -15.49 23.55 -19.41
N ARG A 104 -16.75 23.20 -19.12
CA ARG A 104 -17.90 23.93 -19.66
C ARG A 104 -18.02 25.27 -18.96
#